data_AF-A0A1T4XF89-F1
#
_entry.id   AF-A0A1T4XF89-F1
#
_cell.length_a   1.000
_cell.length_b   1.000
_cell.length_c   1.000
_cell.angle_alpha   90.00
_cell.angle_beta   90.00
_cell.angle_gamma   90.00
#
_symmetry.space_group_name_H-M   'P 1'
#
loop_
_entity.id
_entity.type
_entity.pdbx_description
1 polymer ?
#
loop_
_entity_poly.entity_id
_entity_poly.type
_entity_poly.pdbx_seq_one_letter_code
_entity_poly.pdbx_strand_id
1 'polypeptide(L)' 'MSKNSIYEINNMREQLPLEVFQDIHLHIDDWRASGGNHDDQYVWQQLRYRKI' A
#
# COMPACT_ATOMS: atom_id res chain seq x y z
N MET A 1 8.57 -17.25 2.83
CA MET A 1 8.24 -16.18 1.85
C MET A 1 7.94 -14.93 2.65
N SER A 2 8.78 -13.90 2.56
CA SER A 2 8.50 -12.62 3.22
C SER A 2 7.24 -12.03 2.60
N LYS A 3 6.21 -11.78 3.41
CA LYS A 3 4.94 -11.16 2.99
C LYS A 3 5.18 -9.66 2.80
N ASN A 4 5.86 -9.29 1.72
CA ASN A 4 6.11 -7.89 1.39
C ASN A 4 4.78 -7.22 0.99
N SER A 5 4.32 -6.26 1.77
CA SER A 5 3.07 -5.54 1.50
C SER A 5 3.06 -4.86 0.13
N ILE A 6 4.21 -4.37 -0.38
CA ILE A 6 4.34 -3.81 -1.73
C ILE A 6 4.01 -4.84 -2.81
N TYR A 7 4.36 -6.10 -2.59
CA TYR A 7 4.02 -7.17 -3.54
C TYR A 7 2.51 -7.40 -3.59
N GLU A 8 1.84 -7.41 -2.44
CA GLU A 8 0.38 -7.51 -2.38
C GLU A 8 -0.32 -6.29 -3.00
N ILE A 9 0.20 -5.08 -2.77
CA ILE A 9 -0.30 -3.84 -3.39
C ILE A 9 -0.23 -3.95 -4.91
N ASN A 10 0.92 -4.36 -5.45
CA ASN A 10 1.12 -4.52 -6.89
C ASN A 10 0.16 -5.55 -7.51
N ASN A 11 -0.15 -6.64 -6.80
CA ASN A 11 -1.13 -7.64 -7.27
C ASN A 11 -2.57 -7.13 -7.23
N MET A 12 -2.86 -6.09 -6.45
CA MET A 12 -4.19 -5.45 -6.39
C MET A 12 -4.38 -4.37 -7.45
N ARG A 13 -3.37 -4.06 -8.27
CA ARG A 13 -3.44 -3.02 -9.32
C ARG A 13 -4.64 -3.22 -10.26
N GLU A 14 -4.98 -4.46 -10.58
CA GLU A 14 -6.10 -4.79 -11.48
C GLU A 14 -7.46 -4.71 -10.79
N GLN A 15 -7.50 -4.67 -9.45
CA GLN A 15 -8.71 -4.64 -8.63
C GLN A 15 -9.07 -3.23 -8.14
N LEU A 16 -8.18 -2.25 -8.35
CA LEU A 16 -8.33 -0.88 -7.87
C LEU A 16 -8.32 0.09 -9.04
N PRO A 17 -9.13 1.17 -8.98
CA PRO A 17 -8.95 2.31 -9.88
C PRO A 17 -7.51 2.83 -9.80
N LEU A 18 -6.96 3.28 -10.93
CA LEU A 18 -5.58 3.75 -11.02
C LEU A 18 -5.27 4.86 -10.00
N GLU A 19 -6.20 5.78 -9.80
CA GLU A 19 -6.09 6.88 -8.84
C GLU A 19 -5.94 6.38 -7.40
N VAL A 20 -6.75 5.38 -7.02
CA VAL A 20 -6.68 4.74 -5.71
C VAL A 20 -5.34 4.03 -5.50
N PHE A 21 -4.86 3.34 -6.54
CA PHE A 21 -3.57 2.66 -6.49
C PHE A 21 -2.40 3.63 -6.32
N GLN A 22 -2.40 4.74 -7.05
CA GLN A 22 -1.38 5.78 -6.96
C GLN A 22 -1.36 6.44 -5.56
N ASP A 23 -2.53 6.70 -4.98
CA ASP A 23 -2.64 7.32 -3.66
C ASP A 23 -2.12 6.40 -2.55
N ILE A 24 -2.36 5.09 -2.67
CA ILE A 24 -1.77 4.09 -1.75
C ILE A 24 -0.25 4.12 -1.82
N HIS A 25 0.31 4.14 -3.04
CA HIS A 25 1.75 4.24 -3.22
C HIS A 25 2.34 5.51 -2.59
N LEU A 26 1.70 6.66 -2.80
CA LEU A 26 2.13 7.93 -2.23
C LEU A 26 2.19 7.88 -0.69
N HIS A 27 1.14 7.38 -0.05
CA HIS A 27 1.11 7.28 1.41
C HIS A 27 2.13 6.31 2.00
N ILE A 28 2.50 5.28 1.26
CA ILE A 28 3.53 4.33 1.69
C ILE A 28 4.92 4.93 1.51
N ASP A 29 5.14 5.67 0.43
CA ASP A 29 6.39 6.40 0.21
C ASP A 29 6.60 7.47 1.28
N ASP A 30 5.56 8.23 1.63
CA ASP A 30 5.58 9.19 2.74
C ASP A 30 5.90 8.51 4.08
N TRP A 31 5.25 7.37 4.34
CA TRP A 31 5.49 6.60 5.56
C TRP A 31 6.94 6.12 5.63
N ARG A 32 7.47 5.64 4.51
CA ARG A 32 8.87 5.21 4.40
C ARG A 32 9.83 6.37 4.58
N ALA A 33 9.54 7.54 4.02
CA ALA A 33 10.34 8.75 4.22
C ALA A 33 10.39 9.19 5.70
N SER A 34 9.33 8.88 6.46
CA SER A 34 9.28 9.12 7.91
C SER A 34 9.98 8.05 8.76
N GLY A 35 10.55 7.01 8.15
CA GLY A 35 11.25 5.91 8.81
C GLY A 35 10.41 4.65 9.02
N GLY A 36 9.21 4.60 8.44
CA GLY A 36 8.32 3.43 8.46
C GLY A 36 8.80 2.27 7.57
N ASN A 37 8.29 1.07 7.86
CA ASN A 37 8.58 -0.16 7.14
C ASN A 37 7.37 -0.63 6.32
N HIS A 38 7.61 -1.31 5.21
CA HIS A 38 6.58 -1.96 4.40
C HIS A 38 5.77 -2.98 5.21
N ASP A 39 6.40 -3.65 6.17
CA ASP A 39 5.71 -4.66 6.99
C ASP A 39 4.83 -4.06 8.09
N ASP A 40 4.81 -2.73 8.23
CA ASP A 40 4.01 -2.06 9.25
C ASP A 40 2.52 -2.25 9.02
N GLN A 41 1.79 -2.38 10.13
CA GLN A 41 0.34 -2.49 10.11
C GLN A 41 -0.33 -1.30 9.39
N TYR A 42 0.30 -0.12 9.41
CA TYR A 42 -0.14 1.06 8.69
C TYR A 42 -0.27 0.81 7.17
N VAL A 43 0.72 0.14 6.55
CA VAL A 43 0.73 -0.14 5.11
C VAL A 43 -0.44 -1.05 4.72
N TRP A 44 -0.73 -2.05 5.55
CA TRP A 44 -1.89 -2.94 5.35
C TRP A 44 -3.23 -2.24 5.53
N GLN A 45 -3.29 -1.16 6.31
CA GLN A 45 -4.52 -0.38 6.48
C GLN A 45 -4.85 0.45 5.24
N GLN A 46 -3.84 0.94 4.52
CA GLN A 46 -4.04 1.68 3.25
C GLN A 46 -4.80 0.82 2.21
N LEU A 47 -4.63 -0.50 2.25
CA LEU A 47 -5.35 -1.44 1.40
C LEU A 47 -6.83 -1.65 1.76
N ARG A 48 -7.21 -1.43 3.04
CA ARG A 48 -8.59 -1.72 3.52
C ARG A 48 -9.55 -0.56 3.27
N TYR A 49 -9.09 0.67 3.45
CA TYR A 49 -9.96 1.85 3.45
C TYR A 49 -10.31 2.38 2.06
N ARG A 50 -9.66 1.87 1.00
CA ARG A 50 -9.86 2.40 -0.37
C ARG A 50 -10.64 1.49 -1.31
N LYS A 51 -11.28 0.45 -0.78
CA LYS A 51 -12.27 -0.39 -1.49
C LYS A 51 -13.72 0.16 -1.40
N ILE A 52 -13.89 1.44 -1.08
CA ILE A 52 -15.22 2.09 -0.98
C ILE A 52 -15.68 2.49 -2.38
#